data_AF-A0A9N8QS86-F1
#
_entry.id   AF-A0A9N8QS86-F1
#
_cell.length_a   1.000
_cell.length_b   1.000
_cell.length_c   1.000
_cell.angle_alpha   90.00
_cell.angle_beta   90.00
_cell.angle_gamma   90.00
#
_symmetry.space_group_name_H-M   'P 1'
#
loop_
_entity.id
_entity.type
_entity.pdbx_description
1 polymer ?
#
loop_
_entity_poly.entity_id
_entity_poly.type
_entity_poly.pdbx_seq_one_letter_code
_entity_poly.pdbx_strand_id
1 'polypeptide(L)'
;MNYNNAQQRVKDLKSFYKNCMWFAIVAAFIFIRRFFKTGDWSQSLFGGSIIVTIWAIILVVKAVKLFVLNAEWENRILEEELNKTKKPIKF
;
A
#
# COMPACT_ATOMS: atom_id res chain seq x y z
N MET A 1 13.75 5.47 -22.06
CA MET A 1 12.53 5.52 -21.22
C MET A 1 11.92 4.13 -21.20
N ASN A 2 11.96 3.42 -20.07
CA ASN A 2 11.54 2.02 -20.00
C ASN A 2 10.02 1.94 -19.72
N TYR A 3 9.21 2.09 -20.78
CA TYR A 3 7.73 2.07 -20.72
C TYR A 3 7.15 0.86 -19.98
N ASN A 4 7.86 -0.27 -20.02
CA ASN A 4 7.46 -1.50 -19.34
C ASN A 4 7.35 -1.33 -17.81
N ASN A 5 8.20 -0.50 -17.20
CA ASN A 5 8.18 -0.26 -15.75
C ASN A 5 6.96 0.56 -15.31
N ALA A 6 6.56 1.57 -16.09
CA ALA A 6 5.40 2.40 -15.75
C ALA A 6 4.09 1.58 -15.83
N GLN A 7 3.98 0.71 -16.83
CA GLN A 7 2.80 -0.14 -17.01
C GLN A 7 2.66 -1.19 -15.90
N GLN A 8 3.78 -1.79 -15.47
CA GLN A 8 3.82 -2.72 -14.33
C GLN A 8 3.34 -2.03 -13.04
N ARG A 9 3.77 -0.78 -12.81
CA ARG A 9 3.40 0.02 -11.62
C ARG A 9 1.90 0.30 -11.55
N VAL A 10 1.30 0.72 -12.66
CA VAL A 10 -0.15 0.99 -12.69
C VAL A 10 -0.93 -0.30 -12.42
N LYS A 11 -0.46 -1.44 -12.93
CA LYS A 11 -1.06 -2.75 -12.68
C LYS A 11 -1.01 -3.14 -11.20
N ASP A 12 0.14 -2.98 -10.55
CA ASP A 12 0.32 -3.29 -9.13
C ASP A 12 -0.51 -2.35 -8.24
N LEU A 13 -0.53 -1.05 -8.56
CA LEU A 13 -1.34 -0.05 -7.87
C LEU A 13 -2.84 -0.38 -8.00
N LYS A 14 -3.31 -0.71 -9.20
CA LYS A 14 -4.71 -1.10 -9.46
C LYS A 14 -5.11 -2.37 -8.69
N SER A 15 -4.20 -3.35 -8.60
CA SER A 15 -4.41 -4.57 -7.82
C SER A 15 -4.46 -4.30 -6.31
N PHE A 16 -3.61 -3.40 -5.82
CA PHE A 16 -3.61 -2.95 -4.43
C PHE A 16 -4.93 -2.24 -4.08
N TYR A 17 -5.36 -1.26 -4.88
CA TYR A 17 -6.63 -0.56 -4.67
C TYR A 17 -7.83 -1.51 -4.66
N LYS A 18 -7.86 -2.50 -5.56
CA LYS A 18 -8.93 -3.51 -5.57
C LYS A 18 -8.97 -4.31 -4.26
N ASN A 19 -7.81 -4.70 -3.74
CA ASN A 19 -7.74 -5.41 -2.45
C ASN A 19 -8.15 -4.51 -1.27
N CYS A 20 -7.70 -3.25 -1.24
CA CYS A 20 -8.11 -2.28 -0.22
C CYS A 20 -9.62 -2.03 -0.25
N MET A 21 -10.22 -1.94 -1.43
CA MET A 21 -11.65 -1.75 -1.59
C MET A 21 -12.44 -2.93 -1.04
N TRP A 22 -12.05 -4.17 -1.39
CA TRP A 22 -12.68 -5.37 -0.83
C TRP A 22 -12.51 -5.47 0.68
N PHE A 23 -11.33 -5.14 1.20
CA PHE A 23 -11.09 -5.09 2.63
C PHE A 23 -12.02 -4.08 3.32
N ALA A 24 -12.15 -2.86 2.77
CA ALA A 24 -13.02 -1.84 3.33
C ALA A 24 -14.49 -2.29 3.37
N ILE A 25 -14.98 -2.94 2.30
CA ILE A 25 -16.34 -3.49 2.25
C ILE A 25 -16.54 -4.56 3.33
N VAL A 26 -15.62 -5.53 3.43
CA VAL A 26 -15.72 -6.63 4.41
C VAL A 26 -15.61 -6.09 5.85
N ALA A 27 -14.68 -5.18 6.10
CA ALA A 27 -14.50 -4.55 7.40
C ALA A 27 -15.74 -3.75 7.80
N ALA A 28 -16.29 -2.94 6.87
CA ALA A 28 -17.52 -2.19 7.11
C ALA A 28 -18.70 -3.11 7.42
N PHE A 29 -18.88 -4.20 6.68
CA PHE A 29 -19.96 -5.16 6.94
C PHE A 29 -19.85 -5.81 8.32
N ILE A 30 -18.64 -6.22 8.72
CA ILE A 30 -18.40 -6.80 10.06
C ILE A 30 -18.66 -5.76 11.15
N PHE A 31 -18.21 -4.51 10.94
CA PHE A 31 -18.39 -3.42 11.87
C PHE A 31 -19.88 -3.08 12.06
N ILE A 32 -20.62 -2.93 10.95
CA ILE A 32 -22.06 -2.68 10.96
C ILE A 32 -22.82 -3.83 11.65
N ARG A 33 -22.50 -5.09 11.32
CA ARG A 33 -23.14 -6.25 11.96
C ARG A 33 -22.91 -6.28 13.47
N ARG A 34 -21.71 -5.93 13.93
CA ARG A 34 -21.40 -5.82 15.37
C ARG A 34 -22.15 -4.66 16.01
N PHE A 35 -22.17 -3.51 15.35
CA PHE A 35 -22.88 -2.32 15.82
C PHE A 35 -24.36 -2.60 16.08
N PHE A 36 -25.05 -3.24 15.14
CA PHE A 36 -26.46 -3.62 15.31
C PHE A 36 -26.69 -4.71 16.36
N LYS A 37 -25.73 -5.61 16.59
CA LYS A 37 -25.90 -6.75 17.49
C LYS A 37 -25.62 -6.41 18.95
N THR A 38 -24.56 -5.65 19.22
CA THR A 38 -24.07 -5.46 20.59
C THR A 38 -24.31 -4.03 21.09
N GLY A 39 -24.50 -3.04 20.21
CA GLY A 39 -24.68 -1.63 20.60
C GLY A 39 -23.48 -1.00 21.32
N ASP A 40 -22.41 -1.78 21.51
CA ASP A 40 -21.36 -1.49 22.47
C ASP A 40 -20.01 -1.41 21.75
N TRP A 41 -19.33 -0.27 21.90
CA TRP A 41 -18.02 0.01 21.30
C TRP A 41 -16.88 -0.68 22.07
N SER A 42 -17.17 -1.26 23.25
CA SER A 42 -16.18 -1.85 24.15
C SER A 42 -15.70 -3.24 23.72
N GLN A 43 -16.38 -3.91 22.77
CA GLN A 43 -15.91 -5.17 22.22
C GLN A 43 -14.66 -4.93 21.37
N SER A 44 -13.51 -5.07 22.04
CA SER A 44 -12.15 -5.07 21.52
C SER A 44 -12.12 -5.32 20.01
N LEU A 45 -11.61 -4.35 19.26
CA LEU A 45 -11.32 -4.49 17.82
C LEU A 45 -10.51 -5.76 17.52
N PHE A 46 -9.80 -6.30 18.52
CA PHE A 46 -9.01 -7.53 18.46
C PHE A 46 -9.78 -8.82 18.82
N GLY A 47 -10.94 -8.72 19.48
CA GLY A 47 -11.63 -9.85 20.12
C GLY A 47 -12.46 -10.76 19.21
N GLY A 48 -12.51 -10.56 17.89
CA GLY A 48 -13.28 -11.52 17.08
C GLY A 48 -13.19 -11.42 15.56
N SER A 49 -12.13 -10.83 15.01
CA SER A 49 -11.79 -11.09 13.60
C SER A 49 -10.29 -10.98 13.39
N ILE A 50 -9.57 -11.99 13.91
CA ILE A 50 -8.13 -12.14 13.71
C ILE A 50 -7.77 -12.15 12.21
N ILE A 51 -8.67 -12.67 11.38
CA ILE A 51 -8.56 -12.70 9.92
C ILE A 51 -8.53 -11.29 9.33
N VAL A 52 -9.47 -10.41 9.73
CA VAL A 52 -9.48 -9.01 9.27
C VAL A 52 -8.25 -8.27 9.75
N THR A 53 -7.79 -8.55 10.96
CA THR A 53 -6.58 -7.92 11.52
C THR A 53 -5.32 -8.32 10.74
N ILE A 54 -5.14 -9.60 10.46
CA ILE A 54 -4.03 -10.10 9.63
C ILE A 54 -4.10 -9.51 8.22
N TRP A 55 -5.30 -9.46 7.63
CA TRP A 55 -5.48 -8.88 6.30
C TRP A 55 -5.15 -7.39 6.26
N ALA A 56 -5.49 -6.64 7.32
CA ALA A 56 -5.11 -5.24 7.48
C ALA A 56 -3.58 -5.07 7.54
N ILE A 57 -2.87 -5.89 8.33
CA ILE A 57 -1.40 -5.87 8.42
C ILE A 57 -0.76 -6.12 7.05
N ILE A 58 -1.27 -7.11 6.30
CA ILE A 58 -0.79 -7.40 4.94
C ILE A 58 -0.96 -6.20 4.02
N LEU A 59 -2.08 -5.47 4.11
CA LEU A 59 -2.31 -4.26 3.32
C LEU A 59 -1.36 -3.13 3.71
N VAL A 60 -1.09 -2.94 4.99
CA VAL A 60 -0.13 -1.92 5.47
C VAL A 60 1.27 -2.22 4.94
N VAL A 61 1.74 -3.46 5.06
CA VAL A 61 3.06 -3.85 4.53
C VAL A 61 3.13 -3.64 3.01
N LYS A 62 2.05 -3.99 2.28
CA LYS A 62 1.97 -3.74 0.83
C LYS A 62 1.98 -2.24 0.51
N ALA A 63 1.30 -1.40 1.29
CA ALA A 63 1.30 0.04 1.10
C ALA A 63 2.70 0.62 1.29
N VAL A 64 3.39 0.29 2.39
CA VAL A 64 4.75 0.75 2.65
C VAL A 64 5.70 0.34 1.52
N LYS A 65 5.60 -0.91 1.06
CA LYS A 65 6.42 -1.39 -0.06
C LYS A 65 6.13 -0.65 -1.37
N LEU A 66 4.86 -0.35 -1.64
CA LEU A 66 4.43 0.23 -2.91
C LEU A 66 4.69 1.74 -2.98
N PHE A 67 4.58 2.45 -1.86
CA PHE A 67 4.72 3.90 -1.78
C PHE A 67 6.10 4.36 -1.29
N VAL A 68 6.68 3.73 -0.26
CA VAL A 68 7.92 4.20 0.37
C VAL A 68 9.15 3.59 -0.30
N LEU A 69 9.26 2.26 -0.29
CA LEU A 69 10.42 1.56 -0.86
C LEU A 69 10.58 1.82 -2.36
N ASN A 70 9.47 2.02 -3.07
CA ASN A 70 9.48 2.30 -4.50
C ASN A 70 9.93 3.74 -4.79
N ALA A 71 9.50 4.72 -3.99
CA ALA A 71 9.91 6.11 -4.15
C ALA A 71 11.39 6.33 -3.78
N GLU A 72 11.88 5.68 -2.72
CA GLU A 72 13.30 5.69 -2.37
C GLU A 72 14.17 5.06 -3.46
N TRP A 73 13.75 3.92 -4.00
CA TRP A 73 14.47 3.28 -5.10
C TRP A 73 14.49 4.14 -6.36
N GLU A 74 13.36 4.75 -6.72
CA GLU A 74 13.25 5.60 -7.90
C GLU A 74 14.12 6.87 -7.77
N ASN A 75 14.12 7.50 -6.59
CA ASN A 75 15.00 8.64 -6.29
C ASN A 75 16.48 8.25 -6.39
N ARG A 76 16.87 7.08 -5.85
CA ARG A 76 18.26 6.62 -5.93
C ARG A 76 18.72 6.38 -7.36
N ILE A 77 17.90 5.73 -8.18
CA ILE A 77 18.21 5.51 -9.61
C ILE A 77 18.31 6.83 -10.35
N LEU A 78 17.42 7.78 -10.09
CA LEU A 78 17.47 9.12 -10.68
C LEU A 78 18.76 9.86 -10.30
N GLU A 79 19.17 9.80 -9.03
CA GLU A 79 20.38 10.45 -8.55
C GLU A 79 21.66 9.81 -9.14
N GLU A 80 21.69 8.48 -9.25
CA GLU A 80 22.76 7.74 -9.94
C GLU A 80 22.86 8.13 -11.43
N GLU A 81 21.73 8.21 -12.14
CA GLU A 81 21.70 8.61 -13.55
C GLU A 81 22.08 10.08 -13.76
N LEU A 82 21.62 10.99 -12.89
CA LEU A 82 22.00 12.41 -12.91
C LEU A 82 23.50 12.61 -12.64
N ASN A 83 24.07 11.82 -11.71
CA ASN A 83 25.50 11.87 -11.40
C ASN A 83 26.36 11.29 -12.54
N LYS A 84 25.88 10.28 -13.28
CA LYS A 84 26.56 9.77 -14.49
C LYS A 84 26.54 10.78 -15.65
N THR A 85 25.49 11.60 -15.76
CA THR A 85 25.39 12.63 -16.82
C THR A 85 26.12 13.92 -16.47
N LYS A 86 26.31 14.25 -15.19
CA LYS A 86 27.22 15.32 -14.73
C LYS A 86 28.69 14.88 -14.85
N LYS A 87 29.22 14.79 -16.06
CA LYS A 87 30.68 14.89 -16.24
C LYS A 87 31.09 16.31 -15.82
N PRO A 88 32.10 16.48 -14.93
CA PRO A 88 32.58 17.82 -14.61
C PRO A 88 33.12 18.44 -15.90
N ILE A 89 32.48 19.52 -16.35
CA ILE A 89 33.00 20.36 -17.40
C ILE A 89 34.24 21.02 -16.78
N LYS A 90 35.42 20.48 -17.09
CA LYS A 90 36.69 21.12 -16.72
C LYS A 90 36.84 22.35 -17.61
N PHE A 91 36.73 23.53 -17.01
CA PHE A 91 37.21 24.79 -17.59
C PHE A 91 38.72 24.90 -17.40
#